data_AF-A0A6A6H850-F1
#
_entry.id   AF-A0A6A6H850-F1
#
_cell.length_a   1.000
_cell.length_b   1.000
_cell.length_c   1.000
_cell.angle_alpha   90.00
_cell.angle_beta   90.00
_cell.angle_gamma   90.00
#
_symmetry.space_group_name_H-M   'P 1'
#
loop_
_entity.id
_entity.type
_entity.pdbx_description
1 polymer ?
#
loop_
_entity_poly.entity_id
_entity_poly.type
_entity_poly.pdbx_seq_one_letter_code
_entity_poly.pdbx_strand_id
1 'polypeptide(L)'
;MDSIIQAFLSCWLTMLGLKRETPESWHRERLTDELQEFQEAKGAVEKLSEESDVFFCISRARHDGFPLEPSPTFWTRRNALVYTYMVLKLTSRWLFYLVAAWCCGVPTWMSVREVVNPSKDVKLERVAGRHGIDPAKFKRVGKRLLRVWPLQPETDVSKGRSRPLMRVGMDAFWTK
;
A
#
# COMPACT_ATOMS: atom_id res chain seq x y z
N MET A 1 -6.50 19.80 -14.11
CA MET A 1 -6.47 19.19 -12.76
C MET A 1 -5.75 17.86 -12.77
N ASP A 2 -6.11 16.91 -13.66
CA ASP A 2 -5.45 15.59 -13.70
C ASP A 2 -3.92 15.67 -13.82
N SER A 3 -3.37 16.56 -14.66
CA SER A 3 -1.91 16.76 -14.76
C SER A 3 -1.24 17.24 -13.47
N ILE A 4 -1.92 18.05 -12.64
CA ILE A 4 -1.37 18.52 -11.36
C ILE A 4 -1.32 17.38 -10.36
N ILE A 5 -2.37 16.55 -10.33
CA ILE A 5 -2.46 15.38 -9.47
C ILE A 5 -1.44 14.33 -9.89
N GLN A 6 -1.27 14.08 -11.19
CA GLN A 6 -0.23 13.16 -11.68
C GLN A 6 1.17 13.65 -11.32
N ALA A 7 1.44 14.96 -11.41
CA ALA A 7 2.71 15.54 -10.97
C ALA A 7 2.91 15.37 -9.45
N PHE A 8 1.88 15.64 -8.65
CA PHE A 8 1.89 15.40 -7.21
C PHE A 8 2.14 13.93 -6.87
N LEU A 9 1.40 13.00 -7.48
CA LEU A 9 1.55 11.56 -7.27
C LEU A 9 2.95 11.08 -7.67
N SER A 10 3.50 11.59 -8.76
CA SER A 10 4.87 11.26 -9.18
C SER A 10 5.90 11.73 -8.16
N CYS A 11 5.76 12.96 -7.67
CA CYS A 11 6.63 13.50 -6.60
C CYS A 11 6.50 12.70 -5.31
N TRP A 12 5.26 12.39 -4.90
CA TRP A 12 4.97 11.62 -3.70
C TRP A 12 5.50 10.18 -3.78
N LEU A 13 5.32 9.49 -4.91
CA LEU A 13 5.87 8.13 -5.11
C LEU A 13 7.40 8.14 -5.13
N THR A 14 8.01 9.18 -5.71
CA THR A 14 9.47 9.39 -5.66
C THR A 14 9.93 9.59 -4.21
N MET A 15 9.20 10.39 -3.42
CA MET A 15 9.48 10.61 -2.00
C MET A 15 9.36 9.30 -1.19
N LEU A 16 8.36 8.46 -1.47
CA LEU A 16 8.24 7.14 -0.85
C LEU A 16 9.44 6.25 -1.16
N GLY A 17 10.12 6.47 -2.29
CA GLY A 17 11.39 5.80 -2.61
C GLY A 17 11.26 4.28 -2.69
N LEU A 18 10.10 3.80 -3.13
CA LEU A 18 9.83 2.37 -3.25
C LEU A 18 10.73 1.78 -4.34
N LYS A 19 11.13 0.52 -4.16
CA LYS A 19 11.86 -0.21 -5.21
C LYS A 19 11.01 -0.27 -6.48
N ARG A 20 11.57 0.18 -7.59
CA ARG A 20 10.94 0.07 -8.91
C ARG A 20 10.82 -1.40 -9.30
N GLU A 21 9.62 -1.81 -9.68
CA GLU A 21 9.38 -3.18 -10.16
C GLU A 21 9.37 -3.18 -11.69
N THR A 22 10.19 -4.04 -12.29
CA THR A 22 10.49 -4.03 -13.72
C THR A 22 9.54 -4.82 -14.62
N PRO A 23 8.96 -5.98 -14.25
CA PRO A 23 8.06 -6.67 -15.15
C PRO A 23 6.63 -6.13 -15.03
N GLU A 24 6.00 -5.82 -16.17
CA GLU A 24 4.58 -5.43 -16.23
C GLU A 24 3.66 -6.49 -15.58
N SER A 25 4.02 -7.78 -15.70
CA SER A 25 3.27 -8.87 -15.10
C SER A 25 3.16 -8.74 -13.57
N TRP A 26 4.18 -8.22 -12.90
CA TRP A 26 4.13 -7.99 -11.45
C TRP A 26 3.07 -6.95 -11.10
N HIS A 27 2.98 -5.86 -11.86
CA HIS A 27 1.96 -4.82 -11.66
C HIS A 27 0.56 -5.35 -11.93
N ARG A 28 0.40 -6.17 -12.98
CA ARG A 28 -0.89 -6.80 -13.31
C ARG A 28 -1.33 -7.79 -12.25
N GLU A 29 -0.45 -8.70 -11.83
CA GLU A 29 -0.71 -9.67 -10.76
C GLU A 29 -1.10 -8.95 -9.47
N ARG A 30 -0.33 -7.91 -9.10
CA ARG A 30 -0.62 -7.13 -7.91
C ARG A 30 -1.98 -6.42 -7.98
N LEU A 31 -2.32 -5.86 -9.14
CA LEU A 31 -3.62 -5.24 -9.35
C LEU A 31 -4.76 -6.28 -9.29
N THR A 32 -4.56 -7.47 -9.85
CA THR A 32 -5.54 -8.56 -9.75
C THR A 32 -5.78 -8.96 -8.31
N ASP A 33 -4.73 -9.11 -7.50
CA ASP A 33 -4.87 -9.41 -6.07
C ASP A 33 -5.71 -8.35 -5.35
N GLU A 34 -5.42 -7.05 -5.57
CA GLU A 34 -6.14 -5.94 -4.93
C GLU A 34 -7.61 -5.84 -5.38
N LEU A 35 -7.88 -6.09 -6.66
CA LEU A 35 -9.26 -6.13 -7.16
C LEU A 35 -10.05 -7.28 -6.53
N GLN A 36 -9.42 -8.43 -6.34
CA GLN A 36 -10.03 -9.56 -5.65
C GLN A 36 -10.32 -9.23 -4.18
N GLU A 37 -9.38 -8.58 -3.47
CA GLU A 37 -9.57 -8.15 -2.08
C GLU A 37 -10.71 -7.12 -1.98
N PHE A 38 -10.78 -6.16 -2.91
CA PHE A 38 -11.88 -5.21 -2.98
C PHE A 38 -13.26 -5.86 -3.19
N GLN A 39 -13.35 -6.90 -4.02
CA GLN A 39 -14.60 -7.63 -4.25
C GLN A 39 -15.07 -8.38 -3.00
N GLU A 40 -14.14 -8.83 -2.18
CA GLU A 40 -14.42 -9.56 -0.95
C GLU A 40 -14.76 -8.66 0.24
N ALA A 41 -14.39 -7.38 0.15
CA ALA A 41 -14.67 -6.39 1.17
C ALA A 41 -16.18 -6.21 1.38
N LYS A 42 -16.61 -6.30 2.65
CA LYS A 42 -18.02 -6.25 3.04
C LYS A 42 -18.40 -4.88 3.61
N GLY A 43 -17.46 -4.20 4.26
CA GLY A 43 -17.68 -2.91 4.90
C GLY A 43 -17.41 -1.71 3.98
N ALA A 44 -18.03 -0.56 4.25
CA ALA A 44 -17.76 0.67 3.50
C ALA A 44 -16.33 1.19 3.70
N VAL A 45 -15.80 1.09 4.94
CA VAL A 45 -14.43 1.48 5.27
C VAL A 45 -13.43 0.51 4.65
N GLU A 46 -13.70 -0.79 4.74
CA GLU A 46 -12.90 -1.85 4.11
C GLU A 46 -12.85 -1.63 2.59
N LYS A 47 -14.00 -1.40 1.94
CA LYS A 47 -14.06 -1.07 0.52
C LYS A 47 -13.25 0.18 0.17
N LEU A 48 -13.35 1.26 0.97
CA LEU A 48 -12.55 2.47 0.74
C LEU A 48 -11.04 2.17 0.83
N SER A 49 -10.64 1.32 1.78
CA SER A 49 -9.24 0.93 1.91
C SER A 49 -8.78 0.07 0.75
N GLU A 50 -9.51 -0.97 0.37
CA GLU A 50 -9.14 -1.82 -0.76
C GLU A 50 -9.16 -1.02 -2.08
N GLU A 51 -10.14 -0.13 -2.28
CA GLU A 51 -10.21 0.79 -3.44
C GLU A 51 -8.98 1.70 -3.50
N SER A 52 -8.49 2.16 -2.34
CA SER A 52 -7.27 2.96 -2.27
C SER A 52 -5.99 2.17 -2.56
N ASP A 53 -5.95 0.87 -2.24
CA ASP A 53 -4.82 0.00 -2.60
C ASP A 53 -4.85 -0.35 -4.11
N VAL A 54 -6.04 -0.48 -4.72
CA VAL A 54 -6.22 -0.54 -6.19
C VAL A 54 -5.70 0.72 -6.87
N PHE A 55 -6.12 1.91 -6.40
CA PHE A 55 -5.67 3.20 -6.96
C PHE A 55 -4.15 3.36 -6.84
N PHE A 56 -3.57 2.87 -5.74
CA PHE A 56 -2.12 2.85 -5.57
C PHE A 56 -1.43 1.95 -6.59
N CYS A 57 -1.94 0.74 -6.85
CA CYS A 57 -1.37 -0.15 -7.86
C CYS A 57 -1.36 0.48 -9.25
N ILE A 58 -2.46 1.11 -9.66
CA ILE A 58 -2.55 1.82 -10.95
C ILE A 58 -1.56 2.99 -10.99
N SER A 59 -1.52 3.80 -9.93
CA SER A 59 -0.62 4.96 -9.84
C SER A 59 0.86 4.55 -9.85
N ARG A 60 1.20 3.46 -9.15
CA ARG A 60 2.56 2.91 -9.09
C ARG A 60 2.97 2.31 -10.43
N ALA A 61 2.11 1.54 -11.07
CA ALA A 61 2.39 0.95 -12.37
C ALA A 61 2.71 2.05 -13.40
N ARG A 62 1.91 3.12 -13.44
CA ARG A 62 2.20 4.31 -14.26
C ARG A 62 3.54 4.95 -13.90
N HIS A 63 3.83 5.16 -12.62
CA HIS A 63 5.10 5.75 -12.18
C HIS A 63 6.31 4.90 -12.59
N ASP A 64 6.16 3.57 -12.54
CA ASP A 64 7.20 2.62 -12.94
C ASP A 64 7.32 2.48 -14.48
N GLY A 65 6.44 3.13 -15.26
CA GLY A 65 6.47 3.15 -16.73
C GLY A 65 5.53 2.14 -17.41
N PHE A 66 4.65 1.49 -16.65
CA PHE A 66 3.70 0.48 -17.10
C PHE A 66 2.25 0.97 -16.87
N PRO A 67 1.75 1.94 -17.65
CA PRO A 67 0.41 2.46 -17.44
C PRO A 67 -0.64 1.35 -17.63
N LEU A 68 -1.35 1.04 -16.54
CA LEU A 68 -2.49 0.12 -16.56
C LEU A 68 -3.76 0.93 -16.79
N GLU A 69 -4.51 0.58 -17.83
CA GLU A 69 -5.79 1.21 -18.15
C GLU A 69 -6.98 0.38 -17.63
N PRO A 70 -8.11 1.02 -17.30
CA PRO A 70 -8.31 2.47 -17.31
C PRO A 70 -7.82 3.15 -16.02
N SER A 71 -7.35 4.39 -16.18
CA SER A 71 -6.94 5.22 -15.04
C SER A 71 -8.15 5.87 -14.34
N PRO A 72 -8.28 5.77 -13.01
CA PRO A 72 -9.34 6.48 -12.29
C PRO A 72 -9.17 7.98 -12.46
N THR A 73 -10.15 8.63 -13.09
CA THR A 73 -10.19 10.08 -13.26
C THR A 73 -10.47 10.77 -11.93
N PHE A 74 -9.83 11.90 -11.64
CA PHE A 74 -10.00 12.57 -10.35
C PHE A 74 -11.32 13.34 -10.23
N TRP A 75 -12.05 13.52 -11.33
CA TRP A 75 -13.20 14.41 -11.43
C TRP A 75 -14.37 14.07 -10.51
N THR A 76 -14.51 12.82 -10.09
CA THR A 76 -15.57 12.43 -9.16
C THR A 76 -15.14 12.72 -7.71
N ARG A 77 -16.05 13.27 -6.90
CA ARG A 77 -15.81 13.51 -5.45
C ARG A 77 -15.37 12.23 -4.74
N ARG A 78 -15.92 11.08 -5.17
CA ARG A 78 -15.52 9.76 -4.69
C ARG A 78 -14.04 9.50 -4.93
N ASN A 79 -13.56 9.67 -6.16
CA ASN A 79 -12.16 9.41 -6.49
C ASN A 79 -11.22 10.34 -5.73
N ALA A 80 -11.60 11.61 -5.53
CA ALA A 80 -10.84 12.53 -4.69
C ALA A 80 -10.71 12.04 -3.22
N LEU A 81 -11.79 11.48 -2.64
CA LEU A 81 -11.74 10.86 -1.31
C LEU A 81 -10.84 9.63 -1.28
N VAL A 82 -10.89 8.76 -2.30
CA VAL A 82 -10.03 7.57 -2.41
C VAL A 82 -8.56 7.98 -2.52
N TYR A 83 -8.21 8.94 -3.39
CA TYR A 83 -6.84 9.46 -3.51
C TYR A 83 -6.34 10.08 -2.21
N THR A 84 -7.19 10.84 -1.52
CA THR A 84 -6.83 11.45 -0.24
C THR A 84 -6.55 10.35 0.80
N TYR A 85 -7.45 9.37 0.91
CA TYR A 85 -7.29 8.24 1.82
C TYR A 85 -6.04 7.41 1.49
N MET A 86 -5.79 7.13 0.20
CA MET A 86 -4.59 6.44 -0.30
C MET A 86 -3.31 7.12 0.17
N VAL A 87 -3.17 8.43 -0.08
CA VAL A 87 -1.97 9.20 0.27
C VAL A 87 -1.75 9.19 1.78
N LEU A 88 -2.80 9.44 2.57
CA LEU A 88 -2.71 9.43 4.03
C LEU A 88 -2.36 8.03 4.56
N LYS A 89 -3.04 6.99 4.09
CA LYS A 89 -2.82 5.59 4.49
C LYS A 89 -1.37 5.17 4.24
N LEU A 90 -0.88 5.37 3.02
CA LEU A 90 0.44 4.88 2.62
C LEU A 90 1.58 5.73 3.19
N THR A 91 1.41 7.06 3.28
CA THR A 91 2.37 7.93 3.98
C THR A 91 2.46 7.58 5.45
N SER A 92 1.34 7.25 6.09
CA SER A 92 1.31 6.78 7.47
C SER A 92 2.04 5.44 7.64
N ARG A 93 1.83 4.47 6.74
CA ARG A 93 2.59 3.20 6.74
C ARG A 93 4.09 3.46 6.56
N TRP A 94 4.49 4.32 5.63
CA TRP A 94 5.88 4.69 5.42
C TRP A 94 6.53 5.32 6.66
N LEU A 95 5.87 6.31 7.26
CA LEU A 95 6.36 6.98 8.47
C LEU A 95 6.45 6.01 9.65
N PHE A 96 5.54 5.04 9.75
CA PHE A 96 5.60 4.00 10.78
C PHE A 96 6.92 3.24 10.74
N TYR A 97 7.37 2.80 9.55
CA TYR A 97 8.61 2.05 9.43
C TYR A 97 9.85 2.89 9.69
N LEU A 98 9.84 4.17 9.28
CA LEU A 98 10.91 5.10 9.61
C LEU A 98 11.05 5.28 11.13
N VAL A 99 9.93 5.54 11.82
CA VAL A 99 9.90 5.71 13.28
C VAL A 99 10.29 4.41 13.98
N ALA A 100 9.79 3.27 13.52
CA ALA A 100 10.15 1.96 14.08
C ALA A 100 11.65 1.66 13.93
N ALA A 101 12.24 1.96 12.77
CA ALA A 101 13.68 1.78 12.53
C ALA A 101 14.53 2.74 13.38
N TRP A 102 14.09 4.00 13.50
CA TRP A 102 14.73 4.99 14.37
C TRP A 102 14.70 4.55 15.84
N CYS A 103 13.55 4.10 16.35
CA CYS A 103 13.42 3.54 17.70
C CYS A 103 14.23 2.25 17.91
N CYS A 104 14.56 1.52 16.83
CA CYS A 104 15.45 0.36 16.89
C CYS A 104 16.94 0.74 16.90
N GLY A 105 17.29 2.02 16.71
CA GLY A 105 18.66 2.51 16.68
C GLY A 105 19.41 2.15 15.40
N VAL A 106 18.69 1.95 14.29
CA VAL A 106 19.30 1.67 12.98
C VAL A 106 19.98 2.94 12.47
N PRO A 107 21.31 2.96 12.21
CA PRO A 107 22.00 4.16 11.73
C PRO A 107 21.44 4.68 10.40
N THR A 108 21.05 3.76 9.52
CA THR A 108 20.45 4.05 8.21
C THR A 108 18.93 3.95 8.22
N TRP A 109 18.25 4.32 9.31
CA TRP A 109 16.78 4.21 9.41
C TRP A 109 16.02 4.90 8.25
N MET A 110 16.59 5.95 7.64
CA MET A 110 16.03 6.61 6.45
C MET A 110 16.00 5.75 5.18
N SER A 111 16.74 4.65 5.13
CA SER A 111 16.72 3.70 4.01
C SER A 111 15.52 2.74 4.08
N VAL A 112 14.78 2.73 5.18
CA VAL A 112 13.59 1.86 5.33
C VAL A 112 12.41 2.48 4.57
N ARG A 113 12.22 2.04 3.33
CA ARG A 113 11.18 2.52 2.40
C ARG A 113 10.11 1.47 2.18
N GLU A 114 9.24 1.30 3.17
CA GLU A 114 8.20 0.27 3.17
C GLU A 114 6.82 0.89 3.36
N VAL A 115 5.85 0.46 2.56
CA VAL A 115 4.43 0.87 2.68
C VAL A 115 3.51 -0.31 2.94
N VAL A 116 4.11 -1.43 3.33
CA VAL A 116 3.41 -2.69 3.61
C VAL A 116 2.63 -2.56 4.92
N ASN A 117 1.41 -3.09 4.98
CA ASN A 117 0.61 -3.05 6.21
C ASN A 117 1.37 -3.59 7.46
N PRO A 118 1.65 -2.76 8.48
CA PRO A 118 2.41 -3.17 9.66
C PRO A 118 1.62 -3.96 10.71
N SER A 119 0.30 -4.16 10.56
CA SER A 119 -0.51 -4.93 11.54
C SER A 119 -0.15 -6.41 11.60
N LYS A 120 0.48 -6.96 10.55
CA LYS A 120 0.84 -8.36 10.47
C LYS A 120 2.28 -8.57 10.91
N ASP A 121 2.48 -9.38 11.95
CA ASP A 121 3.80 -9.75 12.49
C ASP A 121 4.75 -10.28 11.40
N VAL A 122 4.24 -11.14 10.51
CA VAL A 122 5.01 -11.69 9.38
C VAL A 122 5.51 -10.59 8.43
N LYS A 123 4.75 -9.50 8.26
CA LYS A 123 5.16 -8.36 7.42
C LYS A 123 6.29 -7.57 8.11
N LEU A 124 6.19 -7.34 9.43
CA LEU A 124 7.25 -6.70 10.21
C LEU A 124 8.56 -7.52 10.19
N GLU A 125 8.48 -8.84 10.34
CA GLU A 125 9.64 -9.74 10.31
C GLU A 125 10.31 -9.74 8.93
N ARG A 126 9.52 -9.79 7.84
CA ARG A 126 10.05 -9.67 6.47
C ARG A 126 10.76 -8.34 6.24
N VAL A 127 10.18 -7.24 6.71
CA VAL A 127 10.81 -5.91 6.62
C VAL A 127 12.11 -5.87 7.41
N ALA A 128 12.11 -6.34 8.66
CA ALA A 128 13.32 -6.42 9.47
C ALA A 128 14.43 -7.20 8.77
N GLY A 129 14.11 -8.35 8.17
CA GLY A 129 15.04 -9.17 7.40
C GLY A 129 15.66 -8.46 6.19
N ARG A 130 14.87 -7.67 5.43
CA ARG A 130 15.39 -6.91 4.28
C ARG A 130 16.38 -5.81 4.68
N HIS A 131 16.19 -5.21 5.85
CA HIS A 131 16.98 -4.08 6.33
C HIS A 131 18.04 -4.47 7.37
N GLY A 132 18.24 -5.78 7.61
CA GLY A 132 19.23 -6.27 8.57
C GLY A 132 18.94 -5.86 10.02
N ILE A 133 17.68 -5.61 10.36
CA ILE A 133 17.25 -5.20 11.70
C ILE A 133 16.90 -6.47 12.50
N ASP A 134 17.23 -6.51 13.80
CA ASP A 134 16.78 -7.58 14.69
C ASP A 134 15.24 -7.72 14.65
N PRO A 135 14.70 -8.84 14.11
CA PRO A 135 13.27 -9.03 13.95
C PRO A 135 12.51 -8.99 15.28
N ALA A 136 13.10 -9.50 16.37
CA ALA A 136 12.44 -9.55 17.67
C ALA A 136 12.31 -8.14 18.28
N LYS A 137 13.37 -7.33 18.19
CA LYS A 137 13.36 -5.92 18.61
C LYS A 137 12.40 -5.11 17.75
N PHE A 138 12.47 -5.26 16.42
CA PHE A 138 11.63 -4.52 15.47
C PHE A 138 10.14 -4.80 15.69
N LYS A 139 9.77 -6.07 15.86
CA LYS A 139 8.41 -6.50 16.18
C LYS A 139 7.91 -5.92 17.50
N ARG A 140 8.73 -5.92 18.55
CA ARG A 140 8.38 -5.36 19.87
C ARG A 140 8.13 -3.86 19.80
N VAL A 141 9.00 -3.13 19.11
CA VAL A 141 8.86 -1.68 18.88
C VAL A 141 7.62 -1.40 18.05
N GLY A 142 7.45 -2.11 16.93
CA GLY A 142 6.29 -1.98 16.06
C GLY A 142 4.97 -2.19 16.80
N LYS A 143 4.85 -3.24 17.63
CA LYS A 143 3.65 -3.48 18.44
C LYS A 143 3.37 -2.38 19.46
N ARG A 144 4.39 -1.73 20.01
CA ARG A 144 4.20 -0.58 20.92
C ARG A 144 3.73 0.64 20.16
N LEU A 145 4.35 0.90 19.01
CA LEU A 145 4.02 2.03 18.14
C LEU A 145 2.59 1.92 17.58
N LEU A 146 2.16 0.73 17.17
CA LEU A 146 0.79 0.48 16.67
C LEU A 146 -0.32 0.85 17.66
N ARG A 147 -0.05 0.85 18.98
CA ARG A 147 -1.06 1.22 19.98
C ARG A 147 -1.45 2.69 19.92
N VAL A 148 -0.54 3.54 19.47
CA VAL A 148 -0.70 4.99 19.43
C VAL A 148 -0.70 5.53 18.00
N TRP A 149 -0.60 4.65 17.00
CA TRP A 149 -0.49 5.06 15.61
C TRP A 149 -1.86 5.52 15.06
N PRO A 150 -1.96 6.74 14.51
CA PRO A 150 -3.26 7.41 14.30
C PRO A 150 -4.11 6.78 13.20
N LEU A 151 -3.48 6.20 12.18
CA LEU A 151 -4.16 5.41 11.15
C LEU A 151 -3.83 3.95 11.40
N GLN A 152 -4.66 3.31 12.22
CA GLN A 152 -4.50 1.89 12.48
C GLN A 152 -4.62 1.14 11.15
N PRO A 153 -3.59 0.39 10.74
CA PRO A 153 -3.76 -0.56 9.65
C PRO A 153 -4.91 -1.49 9.98
N GLU A 154 -5.75 -1.78 8.98
CA GLU A 154 -6.84 -2.72 9.12
C GLU A 154 -6.36 -4.00 9.81
N THR A 155 -6.99 -4.28 10.94
CA THR A 155 -6.89 -5.56 11.62
C THR A 155 -7.62 -6.56 10.76
N ASP A 156 -6.87 -7.24 9.92
CA ASP A 156 -7.34 -8.28 9.03
C ASP A 156 -7.68 -9.52 9.88
N VAL A 157 -8.88 -9.53 10.49
CA VAL A 157 -9.34 -10.61 11.40
C VAL A 157 -9.64 -11.92 10.65
N SER A 158 -9.44 -12.00 9.34
CA SER A 158 -9.94 -13.15 8.55
C SER A 158 -9.09 -13.56 7.33
N LYS A 159 -7.75 -13.59 7.39
CA LYS A 159 -6.96 -14.14 6.26
C LYS A 159 -5.98 -15.24 6.69
N GLY A 160 -6.55 -16.37 7.11
CA GLY A 160 -5.91 -17.68 7.16
C GLY A 160 -6.61 -18.64 6.20
N ARG A 161 -6.31 -18.55 4.90
CA ARG A 161 -6.62 -19.64 3.95
C ARG A 161 -5.74 -19.50 2.72
N SER A 162 -4.99 -20.56 2.40
CA SER A 162 -4.28 -20.73 1.14
C SER A 162 -5.26 -20.57 -0.01
N ARG A 163 -4.94 -19.77 -1.05
CA ARG A 163 -5.87 -19.47 -2.13
C ARG A 163 -5.31 -19.84 -3.52
N PRO A 164 -6.13 -20.48 -4.37
CA PRO A 164 -5.76 -20.82 -5.74
C PRO A 164 -5.89 -19.60 -6.67
N LEU A 165 -5.01 -19.54 -7.67
CA LEU A 165 -5.01 -18.53 -8.75
C LEU A 165 -6.28 -18.65 -9.60
N MET A 166 -7.18 -17.67 -9.51
CA MET A 166 -8.22 -17.44 -10.52
C MET A 166 -7.93 -16.10 -11.22
N ARG A 167 -7.96 -16.11 -12.56
CA ARG A 167 -7.86 -14.90 -13.40
C ARG A 167 -9.18 -14.15 -13.35
N VAL A 168 -9.15 -12.88 -12.94
CA VAL A 168 -10.31 -11.98 -12.99
C VAL A 168 -10.02 -10.83 -13.96
N GLY A 169 -10.96 -10.58 -14.87
CA GLY A 169 -10.88 -9.55 -15.91
C GLY A 169 -11.15 -8.14 -15.38
N MET A 170 -10.43 -7.15 -15.94
CA MET A 170 -10.37 -5.75 -15.50
C MET A 170 -11.64 -4.93 -15.81
N ASP A 171 -12.55 -5.44 -16.65
CA ASP A 171 -13.63 -4.65 -17.27
C ASP A 171 -14.82 -4.36 -16.35
N ALA A 172 -15.00 -5.13 -15.26
CA ALA A 172 -16.16 -5.01 -14.37
C ALA A 172 -16.05 -3.92 -13.30
N PHE A 173 -14.87 -3.31 -13.12
CA PHE A 173 -14.62 -2.38 -12.00
C PHE A 173 -15.08 -0.94 -12.28
N TRP A 174 -15.19 -0.54 -13.55
CA TRP A 174 -15.26 0.88 -13.94
C TRP A 174 -16.66 1.40 -14.31
N THR A 175 -17.71 0.57 -14.20
CA THR A 175 -19.07 0.88 -14.71
C THR A 175 -20.11 1.22 -13.63
N LYS A 176 -19.72 1.71 -12.45
CA LYS A 176 -20.69 2.13 -11.40
C LYS A 176 -20.38 3.48 -10.78
#